data_AF-A0A8J6HGZ1-F1
#
_entry.id   AF-A0A8J6HGZ1-F1
#
_cell.length_a   1.000
_cell.length_b   1.000
_cell.length_c   1.000
_cell.angle_alpha   90.00
_cell.angle_beta   90.00
_cell.angle_gamma   90.00
#
_symmetry.space_group_name_H-M   'P 1'
#
loop_
_entity.id
_entity.type
_entity.pdbx_description
1 polymer ?
#
loop_
_entity_poly.entity_id
_entity_poly.type
_entity_poly.pdbx_seq_one_letter_code
_entity_poly.pdbx_strand_id
1 'polypeptide(L)'
;MITPIDVVIASPYDLDDRIQWFIQHNKFEDALDILMQNDNRHIHRHTVQSVGIDYLDHLLGREMYDAAGKLCMKIFGKDSNTWEDQIYKFATVHQLRSVSPYIPRTLDSKLNPHIYEMILYEFLKLDAKGFLNLVKEWNPNLYNVSAVINAVLEHLLVCEVDKNLYLEALAILYSFLKRYDKSLSMYLKLKHKDVFTLIQKHNLYGVIQDMLIDLMELDHKQTIALLLEKNTISSDKIVEKLRPTQLHLYRYLDEYDKKNPKGKYHGELVKLYSIFAREKLLPFLKKSDHYPIQEALDICKKEKFYPEMVYLLGRMGNIEEALDLIINELKDMQQAISFCQEHDDPDLWNDLINHSLDKPGWPKLNPCSQ
;
A
#
# COMPACT_ATOMS: atom_id res chain seq x y z
N MET A 1 42.69 -69.71 47.91
CA MET A 1 41.75 -69.64 46.77
C MET A 1 40.55 -68.86 47.26
N ILE A 2 40.36 -67.62 46.79
CA ILE A 2 39.25 -66.77 47.23
C ILE A 2 38.25 -66.76 46.07
N THR A 3 37.06 -67.30 46.32
CA THR A 3 35.91 -67.28 45.41
C THR A 3 35.37 -65.86 45.27
N PRO A 4 34.76 -65.49 44.12
CA PRO A 4 34.16 -64.18 43.97
C PRO A 4 32.94 -64.10 44.88
N ILE A 5 32.93 -63.11 45.77
CA ILE A 5 31.74 -62.74 46.52
C ILE A 5 30.90 -61.88 45.56
N ASP A 6 29.77 -62.41 45.10
CA ASP A 6 28.75 -61.61 44.44
C ASP A 6 28.24 -60.58 45.45
N VAL A 7 28.71 -59.34 45.31
CA VAL A 7 28.23 -58.22 46.11
C VAL A 7 26.92 -57.74 45.50
N VAL A 8 25.79 -58.25 46.02
CA VAL A 8 24.47 -57.69 45.72
C VAL A 8 24.30 -56.44 46.60
N ILE A 9 24.51 -55.26 46.02
CA ILE A 9 24.23 -53.98 46.67
C ILE A 9 22.73 -53.73 46.56
N ALA A 10 22.00 -53.90 47.66
CA ALA A 10 20.63 -53.41 47.80
C ALA A 10 20.68 -51.94 48.22
N SER A 11 20.53 -51.02 47.26
CA SER A 11 20.36 -49.59 47.55
C SER A 11 18.90 -49.32 47.89
N PRO A 12 18.58 -48.46 48.88
CA PRO A 12 17.20 -48.03 49.10
C PRO A 12 16.67 -47.33 47.85
N TYR A 13 15.48 -47.72 47.39
CA TYR A 13 14.81 -47.16 46.20
C TYR A 13 14.65 -45.65 46.36
N ASP A 14 15.51 -44.89 45.70
CA ASP A 14 15.49 -43.43 45.74
C ASP A 14 14.62 -42.84 44.62
N LEU A 15 14.39 -41.53 44.67
CA LEU A 15 13.59 -40.85 43.65
C LEU A 15 14.30 -40.82 42.28
N ASP A 16 15.64 -40.84 42.24
CA ASP A 16 16.42 -40.90 41.00
C ASP A 16 16.22 -42.28 40.30
N ASP A 17 16.26 -43.39 41.05
CA ASP A 17 16.00 -44.74 40.54
C ASP A 17 14.56 -44.89 40.03
N ARG A 18 13.59 -44.24 40.70
CA ARG A 18 12.20 -44.17 40.23
C ARG A 18 12.06 -43.40 38.91
N ILE A 19 12.73 -42.26 38.79
CA ILE A 19 12.74 -41.45 37.57
C ILE A 19 13.40 -42.22 36.43
N GLN A 20 14.55 -42.85 36.69
CA GLN A 20 15.25 -43.69 35.73
C GLN A 20 14.38 -44.86 35.24
N TRP A 21 13.61 -45.49 36.14
CA TRP A 21 12.65 -46.53 35.77
C TRP A 21 11.55 -45.99 34.85
N PHE A 22 10.99 -44.82 35.13
CA PHE A 22 9.98 -44.20 34.28
C PHE A 22 10.52 -43.85 32.88
N ILE A 23 11.74 -43.31 32.78
CA ILE A 23 12.42 -43.02 31.51
C ILE A 23 12.57 -44.31 30.69
N GLN A 24 13.06 -45.40 31.29
CA GLN A 24 13.24 -46.70 30.62
C GLN A 24 11.93 -47.29 30.09
N HIS A 25 10.80 -46.97 30.73
CA HIS A 25 9.47 -47.44 30.33
C HIS A 25 8.70 -46.44 29.47
N ASN A 26 9.37 -45.40 28.95
CA ASN A 26 8.79 -44.30 28.16
C ASN A 26 7.66 -43.53 28.88
N LYS A 27 7.65 -43.52 30.21
CA LYS A 27 6.69 -42.79 31.05
C LYS A 27 7.25 -41.42 31.44
N PHE A 28 7.56 -40.62 30.43
CA PHE A 28 8.24 -39.34 30.62
C PHE A 28 7.40 -38.27 31.33
N GLU A 29 6.08 -38.28 31.15
CA GLU A 29 5.18 -37.34 31.84
C GLU A 29 5.18 -37.60 33.35
N ASP A 30 5.05 -38.86 33.77
CA ASP A 30 5.13 -39.26 35.17
C ASP A 30 6.51 -38.90 35.78
N ALA A 31 7.59 -39.04 35.00
CA ALA A 31 8.93 -38.65 35.42
C ALA A 31 9.07 -37.13 35.63
N LEU A 32 8.51 -36.33 34.71
CA LEU A 32 8.52 -34.87 34.79
C LEU A 32 7.63 -34.35 35.93
N ASP A 33 6.47 -34.95 36.16
CA ASP A 33 5.58 -34.56 37.27
C ASP A 33 6.28 -34.73 38.62
N ILE A 34 7.04 -35.81 38.81
CA ILE A 34 7.82 -36.04 40.04
C ILE A 34 8.91 -34.97 40.20
N LEU A 35 9.58 -34.61 39.10
CA LEU A 35 10.62 -33.57 39.10
C LEU A 35 10.05 -32.17 39.35
N MET A 36 8.81 -31.89 38.92
CA MET A 36 8.17 -30.58 39.11
C MET A 36 7.51 -30.42 40.48
N GLN A 37 7.09 -31.53 41.13
CA GLN A 37 6.42 -31.50 42.43
C GLN A 37 7.37 -31.52 43.63
N ASN A 38 8.60 -32.03 43.46
CA ASN A 38 9.59 -32.10 44.53
C ASN A 38 10.63 -30.99 44.36
N ASP A 39 10.84 -30.18 45.41
CA ASP A 39 12.02 -29.32 45.46
C ASP A 39 13.26 -30.21 45.32
N ASN A 40 14.16 -29.90 44.38
CA ASN A 40 15.38 -30.63 43.93
C ASN A 40 16.39 -31.08 45.04
N ARG A 41 15.99 -31.12 46.30
CA ARG A 41 16.77 -31.46 47.49
C ARG A 41 17.05 -32.97 47.62
N HIS A 42 16.28 -33.82 46.93
CA HIS A 42 16.39 -35.29 47.01
C HIS A 42 16.63 -35.98 45.66
N ILE A 43 16.90 -35.20 44.60
CA ILE A 43 17.11 -35.69 43.23
C ILE A 43 18.42 -35.08 42.75
N HIS A 44 19.40 -35.92 42.45
CA HIS A 44 20.76 -35.49 42.13
C HIS A 44 21.20 -35.89 40.73
N ARG A 45 20.61 -36.95 40.14
CA ARG A 45 21.04 -37.50 38.84
C ARG A 45 20.23 -36.97 37.67
N HIS A 46 18.96 -36.63 37.90
CA HIS A 46 18.06 -36.17 36.84
C HIS A 46 17.61 -34.73 37.06
N THR A 47 17.63 -33.94 35.99
CA THR A 47 17.07 -32.58 36.00
C THR A 47 15.85 -32.53 35.08
N VAL A 48 14.96 -31.55 35.33
CA VAL A 48 13.81 -31.28 34.45
C VAL A 48 14.27 -31.10 32.99
N GLN A 49 15.42 -30.46 32.78
CA GLN A 49 16.00 -30.26 31.45
C GLN A 49 16.49 -31.58 30.85
N SER A 50 17.24 -32.42 31.57
CA SER A 50 17.78 -33.66 31.01
C SER A 50 16.66 -34.64 30.62
N VAL A 51 15.70 -34.86 31.52
CA VAL A 51 14.54 -35.73 31.26
C VAL A 51 13.63 -35.14 30.18
N GLY A 52 13.56 -33.81 30.12
CA GLY A 52 12.83 -33.09 29.08
C GLY A 52 13.43 -33.25 27.69
N ILE A 53 14.76 -33.26 27.57
CA ILE A 53 15.46 -33.52 26.31
C ILE A 53 15.22 -34.97 25.88
N ASP A 54 15.31 -35.94 26.79
CA ASP A 54 15.02 -37.34 26.49
C ASP A 54 13.57 -37.55 26.03
N TYR A 55 12.62 -36.87 26.69
CA TYR A 55 11.22 -36.91 26.27
C TYR A 55 11.02 -36.24 24.89
N LEU A 56 11.69 -35.12 24.65
CA LEU A 56 11.64 -34.45 23.36
C LEU A 56 12.15 -35.37 22.23
N ASP A 57 13.28 -36.03 22.44
CA ASP A 57 13.85 -36.97 21.47
C ASP A 57 12.91 -38.16 21.21
N HIS A 58 12.23 -38.65 22.25
CA HIS A 58 11.18 -39.66 22.10
C HIS A 58 9.99 -39.17 21.27
N LEU A 59 9.50 -37.95 21.51
CA LEU A 59 8.38 -37.38 20.76
C LEU A 59 8.73 -37.10 19.29
N LEU A 60 9.94 -36.59 19.04
CA LEU A 60 10.44 -36.37 17.67
C LEU A 60 10.58 -37.70 16.92
N GLY A 61 11.08 -38.76 17.58
CA GLY A 61 11.17 -40.10 17.00
C GLY A 61 9.82 -40.77 16.72
N ARG A 62 8.74 -40.31 17.38
CA ARG A 62 7.35 -40.77 17.15
C ARG A 62 6.55 -39.85 16.23
N GLU A 63 7.18 -38.86 15.61
CA GLU A 63 6.53 -37.87 14.74
C GLU A 63 5.44 -37.03 15.44
N MET A 64 5.48 -36.95 16.78
CA MET A 64 4.53 -36.18 17.58
C MET A 64 4.99 -34.72 17.75
N TYR A 65 5.14 -34.01 16.63
CA TYR A 65 5.81 -32.71 16.59
C TYR A 65 5.06 -31.59 17.35
N ASP A 66 3.73 -31.59 17.34
CA ASP A 66 2.94 -30.59 18.07
C ASP A 66 3.06 -30.73 19.59
N ALA A 67 3.12 -31.98 20.07
CA ALA A 67 3.35 -32.28 21.48
C ALA A 67 4.77 -31.89 21.88
N ALA A 68 5.75 -32.18 21.02
CA ALA A 68 7.14 -31.80 21.20
C ALA A 68 7.30 -30.26 21.33
N GLY A 69 6.64 -29.49 20.46
CA GLY A 69 6.67 -28.01 20.53
C GLY A 69 6.11 -27.46 21.85
N LYS A 70 4.98 -28.01 22.32
CA LYS A 70 4.38 -27.63 23.62
C LYS A 70 5.29 -27.98 24.80
N LEU A 71 5.99 -29.10 24.70
CA LEU A 71 6.94 -29.54 25.73
C LEU A 71 8.08 -28.52 25.89
N CYS A 72 8.61 -28.01 24.78
CA CYS A 72 9.70 -27.03 24.81
C CYS A 72 9.37 -25.80 25.66
N MET A 73 8.13 -25.29 25.57
CA MET A 73 7.67 -24.14 26.35
C MET A 73 7.72 -24.40 27.87
N LYS A 74 7.41 -25.63 28.30
CA LYS A 74 7.36 -26.00 29.72
C LYS A 74 8.76 -26.19 30.32
N ILE A 75 9.71 -26.68 29.51
CA ILE A 75 10.97 -27.23 30.01
C ILE A 75 12.14 -26.25 29.87
N PHE A 76 12.26 -25.55 28.74
CA PHE A 76 13.50 -24.85 28.41
C PHE A 76 13.57 -23.40 28.92
N GLY A 77 12.49 -22.89 29.53
CA GLY A 77 12.50 -21.62 30.27
C GLY A 77 13.17 -20.48 29.49
N LYS A 78 14.15 -19.80 30.11
CA LYS A 78 14.93 -18.69 29.53
C LYS A 78 16.31 -19.10 28.99
N ASP A 79 16.62 -20.39 28.96
CA ASP A 79 17.96 -20.85 28.60
C ASP A 79 18.14 -20.87 27.08
N SER A 80 18.77 -19.83 26.54
CA SER A 80 18.95 -19.69 25.09
C SER A 80 19.70 -20.88 24.48
N ASN A 81 20.80 -21.34 25.08
CA ASN A 81 21.63 -22.40 24.48
C ASN A 81 20.85 -23.70 24.29
N THR A 82 20.15 -24.15 25.33
CA THR A 82 19.34 -25.37 25.25
C THR A 82 18.20 -25.23 24.24
N TRP A 83 17.60 -24.03 24.12
CA TRP A 83 16.62 -23.74 23.08
C TRP A 83 17.21 -23.87 21.66
N GLU A 84 18.40 -23.33 21.42
CA GLU A 84 19.06 -23.41 20.11
C GLU A 84 19.31 -24.86 19.68
N ASP A 85 19.90 -25.66 20.57
CA ASP A 85 20.19 -27.08 20.32
C ASP A 85 18.91 -27.87 19.99
N GLN A 86 17.83 -27.64 20.74
CA GLN A 86 16.57 -28.36 20.50
C GLN A 86 15.91 -27.91 19.21
N ILE A 87 15.97 -26.62 18.84
CA ILE A 87 15.38 -26.14 17.58
C ILE A 87 16.12 -26.74 16.37
N TYR A 88 17.44 -26.95 16.45
CA TYR A 88 18.16 -27.68 15.40
C TYR A 88 17.63 -29.11 15.20
N LYS A 89 17.18 -29.80 16.26
CA LYS A 89 16.53 -31.11 16.12
C LYS A 89 15.18 -31.04 15.40
N PHE A 90 14.40 -29.97 15.59
CA PHE A 90 13.18 -29.75 14.78
C PHE A 90 13.52 -29.44 13.31
N ALA A 91 14.64 -28.75 13.07
CA ALA A 91 15.09 -28.42 11.72
C ALA A 91 15.48 -29.67 10.92
N THR A 92 16.14 -30.66 11.54
CA THR A 92 16.55 -31.90 10.87
C THR A 92 15.36 -32.74 10.41
N VAL A 93 14.22 -32.63 11.09
CA VAL A 93 12.97 -33.32 10.71
C VAL A 93 12.01 -32.43 9.91
N HIS A 94 12.40 -31.20 9.55
CA HIS A 94 11.58 -30.24 8.80
C HIS A 94 10.23 -29.88 9.46
N GLN A 95 10.22 -29.73 10.79
CA GLN A 95 9.03 -29.42 11.59
C GLN A 95 9.23 -28.18 12.47
N LEU A 96 9.92 -27.17 11.95
CA LEU A 96 10.12 -25.90 12.63
C LEU A 96 8.80 -25.15 12.87
N ARG A 97 7.80 -25.35 12.00
CA ARG A 97 6.46 -24.76 12.18
C ARG A 97 5.82 -25.14 13.52
N SER A 98 6.00 -26.37 13.99
CA SER A 98 5.39 -26.89 15.22
C SER A 98 5.98 -26.27 16.50
N VAL A 99 7.24 -25.86 16.46
CA VAL A 99 7.92 -25.19 17.60
C VAL A 99 7.82 -23.66 17.52
N SER A 100 7.62 -23.09 16.32
CA SER A 100 7.58 -21.64 16.08
C SER A 100 6.64 -20.81 16.98
N PRO A 101 5.48 -21.31 17.48
CA PRO A 101 4.62 -20.54 18.38
C PRO A 101 5.25 -20.29 19.76
N TYR A 102 6.16 -21.17 20.18
CA TYR A 102 6.66 -21.27 21.55
C TYR A 102 8.05 -20.68 21.75
N ILE A 103 8.77 -20.36 20.66
CA ILE A 103 10.14 -19.83 20.75
C ILE A 103 10.16 -18.47 21.47
N PRO A 104 11.27 -18.13 22.16
CA PRO A 104 11.47 -16.79 22.68
C PRO A 104 11.42 -15.71 21.59
N ARG A 105 10.58 -14.67 21.76
CA ARG A 105 10.42 -13.54 20.82
C ARG A 105 10.81 -12.18 21.42
N THR A 106 11.17 -12.15 22.70
CA THR A 106 11.59 -10.95 23.41
C THR A 106 13.08 -10.67 23.22
N LEU A 107 13.47 -9.40 23.12
CA LEU A 107 14.87 -9.01 22.88
C LEU A 107 15.81 -9.45 24.00
N ASP A 108 15.31 -9.53 25.24
CA ASP A 108 16.08 -9.92 26.43
C ASP A 108 16.44 -11.41 26.47
N SER A 109 15.75 -12.23 25.67
CA SER A 109 15.93 -13.68 25.59
C SER A 109 16.00 -14.14 24.13
N LYS A 110 16.53 -13.29 23.25
CA LYS A 110 16.61 -13.62 21.83
C LYS A 110 17.57 -14.78 21.60
N LEU A 111 17.21 -15.63 20.65
CA LEU A 111 18.09 -16.69 20.16
C LEU A 111 19.00 -16.13 19.05
N ASN A 112 19.88 -16.98 18.54
CA ASN A 112 20.67 -16.71 17.35
C ASN A 112 19.74 -16.31 16.18
N PRO A 113 20.00 -15.18 15.49
CA PRO A 113 19.22 -14.72 14.33
C PRO A 113 18.94 -15.79 13.28
N HIS A 114 19.89 -16.71 13.08
CA HIS A 114 19.77 -17.78 12.11
C HIS A 114 18.56 -18.69 12.36
N ILE A 115 18.18 -18.91 13.63
CA ILE A 115 17.04 -19.76 13.99
C ILE A 115 15.73 -19.16 13.49
N TYR A 116 15.54 -17.86 13.71
CA TYR A 116 14.37 -17.14 13.22
C TYR A 116 14.33 -17.16 11.68
N GLU A 117 15.48 -17.02 11.02
CA GLU A 117 15.60 -17.11 9.56
C GLU A 117 15.21 -18.49 9.03
N MET A 118 15.66 -19.58 9.67
CA MET A 118 15.29 -20.95 9.30
C MET A 118 13.78 -21.20 9.40
N ILE A 119 13.16 -20.72 10.49
CA ILE A 119 11.71 -20.83 10.67
C ILE A 119 10.99 -20.04 9.58
N LEU A 120 11.39 -18.78 9.35
CA LEU A 120 10.82 -17.94 8.30
C LEU A 120 10.98 -18.59 6.91
N TYR A 121 12.10 -19.25 6.64
CA TYR A 121 12.35 -19.95 5.39
C TYR A 121 11.47 -21.19 5.22
N GLU A 122 11.21 -21.95 6.29
CA GLU A 122 10.28 -23.07 6.24
C GLU A 122 8.84 -22.60 5.95
N PHE A 123 8.39 -21.54 6.63
CA PHE A 123 7.10 -20.91 6.33
C PHE A 123 7.05 -20.35 4.90
N LEU A 124 8.11 -19.68 4.43
CA LEU A 124 8.19 -19.14 3.07
C LEU A 124 7.92 -20.21 2.00
N LYS A 125 8.36 -21.45 2.22
CA LYS A 125 8.16 -22.57 1.29
C LYS A 125 6.82 -23.26 1.42
N LEU A 126 6.29 -23.38 2.64
CA LEU A 126 5.17 -24.28 2.94
C LEU A 126 3.86 -23.55 3.25
N ASP A 127 3.91 -22.29 3.69
CA ASP A 127 2.74 -21.52 4.12
C ASP A 127 2.95 -20.00 3.94
N ALA A 128 2.46 -19.47 2.82
CA ALA A 128 2.52 -18.05 2.47
C ALA A 128 1.84 -17.14 3.51
N LYS A 129 0.71 -17.58 4.07
CA LYS A 129 -0.07 -16.78 5.03
C LYS A 129 0.60 -16.77 6.39
N GLY A 130 1.07 -17.93 6.85
CA GLY A 130 1.86 -18.04 8.06
C GLY A 130 3.13 -17.18 7.98
N PHE A 131 3.85 -17.22 6.85
CA PHE A 131 5.01 -16.37 6.61
C PHE A 131 4.71 -14.88 6.79
N LEU A 132 3.66 -14.38 6.12
CA LEU A 132 3.26 -12.97 6.21
C LEU A 132 2.90 -12.57 7.66
N ASN A 133 2.19 -13.44 8.39
CA ASN A 133 1.84 -13.19 9.78
C ASN A 133 3.07 -13.10 10.67
N LEU A 134 4.05 -14.00 10.50
CA LEU A 134 5.31 -13.94 11.26
C LEU A 134 6.08 -12.65 10.98
N VAL A 135 6.17 -12.23 9.73
CA VAL A 135 6.83 -10.96 9.35
C VAL A 135 6.14 -9.73 9.97
N LYS A 136 4.81 -9.78 10.17
CA LYS A 136 4.04 -8.72 10.83
C LYS A 136 4.21 -8.72 12.35
N GLU A 137 4.27 -9.90 12.97
CA GLU A 137 4.34 -10.05 14.42
C GLU A 137 5.75 -9.91 14.99
N TRP A 138 6.76 -10.43 14.30
CA TRP A 138 8.11 -10.54 14.83
C TRP A 138 8.84 -9.20 14.78
N ASN A 139 9.63 -8.94 15.83
CA ASN A 139 10.49 -7.77 15.86
C ASN A 139 11.63 -7.94 14.84
N PRO A 140 11.89 -6.95 13.96
CA PRO A 140 12.93 -7.05 12.93
C PRO A 140 14.36 -7.19 13.47
N ASN A 141 14.59 -6.90 14.76
CA ASN A 141 15.89 -7.09 15.40
C ASN A 141 16.17 -8.55 15.82
N LEU A 142 15.21 -9.46 15.62
CA LEU A 142 15.38 -10.90 15.92
C LEU A 142 16.12 -11.64 14.80
N TYR A 143 16.07 -11.16 13.56
CA TYR A 143 16.61 -11.85 12.39
C TYR A 143 17.30 -10.90 11.43
N ASN A 144 18.14 -11.43 10.52
CA ASN A 144 18.70 -10.62 9.45
C ASN A 144 17.65 -10.36 8.37
N VAL A 145 17.02 -9.18 8.43
CA VAL A 145 16.02 -8.73 7.46
C VAL A 145 16.52 -8.80 6.01
N SER A 146 17.81 -8.55 5.75
CA SER A 146 18.37 -8.60 4.39
C SER A 146 18.44 -10.03 3.85
N ALA A 147 18.76 -11.01 4.69
CA ALA A 147 18.76 -12.42 4.30
C ALA A 147 17.35 -12.89 3.94
N VAL A 148 16.35 -12.52 4.76
CA VAL A 148 14.95 -12.84 4.51
C VAL A 148 14.44 -12.18 3.23
N ILE A 149 14.79 -10.92 2.97
CA ILE A 149 14.46 -10.23 1.72
C ILE A 149 14.99 -11.00 0.50
N ASN A 150 16.26 -11.40 0.54
CA ASN A 150 16.86 -12.14 -0.57
C ASN A 150 16.15 -13.48 -0.79
N ALA A 151 15.85 -14.22 0.28
CA ALA A 151 15.11 -15.47 0.20
C ALA A 151 13.71 -15.28 -0.41
N VAL A 152 12.98 -14.22 -0.04
CA VAL A 152 11.66 -13.91 -0.61
C VAL A 152 11.78 -13.54 -2.09
N LEU A 153 12.79 -12.77 -2.48
CA LEU A 153 13.03 -12.41 -3.88
C LEU A 153 13.34 -13.64 -4.73
N GLU A 154 14.20 -14.54 -4.25
CA GLU A 154 14.49 -15.81 -4.91
C GLU A 154 13.24 -16.69 -5.02
N HIS A 155 12.44 -16.78 -3.95
CA HIS A 155 11.20 -17.53 -3.94
C HIS A 155 10.18 -16.97 -4.95
N LEU A 156 10.06 -15.64 -5.07
CA LEU A 156 9.17 -14.97 -6.02
C LEU A 156 9.50 -15.26 -7.50
N LEU A 157 10.74 -15.66 -7.82
CA LEU A 157 11.12 -16.04 -9.19
C LEU A 157 10.53 -17.38 -9.62
N VAL A 158 10.34 -18.30 -8.66
CA VAL A 158 9.88 -19.67 -8.91
C VAL A 158 8.40 -19.83 -8.57
N CYS A 159 7.89 -19.03 -7.63
CA CYS A 159 6.53 -19.15 -7.14
C CYS A 159 5.50 -18.64 -8.15
N GLU A 160 4.49 -19.45 -8.48
CA GLU A 160 3.40 -19.05 -9.38
C GLU A 160 2.13 -18.59 -8.65
N VAL A 161 1.94 -19.03 -7.40
CA VAL A 161 0.73 -18.81 -6.59
C VAL A 161 1.03 -17.81 -5.45
N ASP A 162 0.02 -17.12 -4.92
CA ASP A 162 0.14 -16.26 -3.73
C ASP A 162 1.20 -15.14 -3.78
N LYS A 163 1.61 -14.71 -4.98
CA LYS A 163 2.57 -13.60 -5.20
C LYS A 163 2.22 -12.35 -4.40
N ASN A 164 0.93 -12.06 -4.23
CA ASN A 164 0.48 -10.88 -3.49
C ASN A 164 0.89 -10.94 -2.00
N LEU A 165 0.80 -12.09 -1.34
CA LEU A 165 1.18 -12.23 0.07
C LEU A 165 2.70 -12.00 0.25
N TYR A 166 3.50 -12.52 -0.67
CA TYR A 166 4.96 -12.34 -0.64
C TYR A 166 5.37 -10.91 -0.97
N LEU A 167 4.70 -10.24 -1.92
CA LEU A 167 4.93 -8.83 -2.21
C LEU A 167 4.59 -7.95 -1.01
N GLU A 168 3.54 -8.28 -0.25
CA GLU A 168 3.17 -7.56 0.96
C GLU A 168 4.22 -7.76 2.06
N ALA A 169 4.64 -9.01 2.29
CA ALA A 169 5.72 -9.31 3.23
C ALA A 169 7.01 -8.58 2.85
N LEU A 170 7.36 -8.56 1.57
CA LEU A 170 8.53 -7.86 1.05
C LEU A 170 8.42 -6.34 1.26
N ALA A 171 7.24 -5.76 1.10
CA ALA A 171 7.00 -4.34 1.37
C ALA A 171 7.22 -3.99 2.85
N ILE A 172 6.77 -4.86 3.76
CA ILE A 172 7.00 -4.72 5.21
C ILE A 172 8.49 -4.84 5.54
N LEU A 173 9.18 -5.85 5.01
CA LEU A 173 10.61 -6.06 5.23
C LEU A 173 11.46 -4.87 4.73
N TYR A 174 11.13 -4.30 3.55
CA TYR A 174 11.79 -3.09 3.07
C TYR A 174 11.54 -1.87 3.96
N SER A 175 10.35 -1.77 4.57
CA SER A 175 10.03 -0.71 5.53
C SER A 175 10.91 -0.81 6.77
N PHE A 176 11.21 -2.02 7.26
CA PHE A 176 12.12 -2.23 8.39
C PHE A 176 13.54 -1.75 8.10
N LEU A 177 14.03 -1.92 6.87
CA LEU A 177 15.31 -1.39 6.43
C LEU A 177 15.29 0.10 6.06
N LYS A 178 14.17 0.80 6.26
CA LYS A 178 13.94 2.19 5.82
C LYS A 178 14.16 2.40 4.32
N ARG A 179 14.06 1.34 3.50
CA ARG A 179 14.11 1.38 2.03
C ARG A 179 12.70 1.60 1.49
N TYR A 180 12.19 2.79 1.77
CA TYR A 180 10.79 3.14 1.52
C TYR A 180 10.45 3.21 0.04
N ASP A 181 11.41 3.55 -0.83
CA ASP A 181 11.31 3.48 -2.28
C ASP A 181 10.89 2.08 -2.76
N LYS A 182 11.64 1.06 -2.31
CA LYS A 182 11.35 -0.33 -2.66
C LYS A 182 10.04 -0.80 -2.04
N SER A 183 9.79 -0.44 -0.78
CA SER A 183 8.53 -0.77 -0.10
C SER A 183 7.30 -0.24 -0.85
N LEU A 184 7.31 1.04 -1.23
CA LEU A 184 6.23 1.66 -1.98
C LEU A 184 6.04 1.00 -3.34
N SER A 185 7.13 0.69 -4.05
CA SER A 185 7.05 -0.01 -5.33
C SER A 185 6.38 -1.40 -5.23
N MET A 186 6.56 -2.11 -4.10
CA MET A 186 5.86 -3.38 -3.87
C MET A 186 4.37 -3.16 -3.57
N TYR A 187 4.02 -2.18 -2.74
CA TYR A 187 2.61 -1.83 -2.48
C TYR A 187 1.85 -1.34 -3.73
N LEU A 188 2.54 -0.62 -4.62
CA LEU A 188 1.97 -0.21 -5.91
C LEU A 188 1.69 -1.41 -6.82
N LYS A 189 2.60 -2.39 -6.89
CA LYS A 189 2.36 -3.65 -7.62
C LYS A 189 1.15 -4.41 -7.08
N LEU A 190 0.91 -4.34 -5.77
CA LEU A 190 -0.27 -4.91 -5.12
C LEU A 190 -1.56 -4.13 -5.37
N LYS A 191 -1.48 -2.91 -5.93
CA LYS A 191 -2.59 -1.96 -6.02
C LYS A 191 -3.30 -1.76 -4.68
N HIS A 192 -2.53 -1.78 -3.58
CA HIS A 192 -3.10 -1.66 -2.23
C HIS A 192 -3.22 -0.19 -1.82
N LYS A 193 -4.40 0.22 -1.35
CA LYS A 193 -4.65 1.63 -0.97
C LYS A 193 -3.89 2.09 0.26
N ASP A 194 -3.44 1.16 1.11
CA ASP A 194 -2.64 1.52 2.29
C ASP A 194 -1.30 2.18 1.95
N VAL A 195 -0.87 2.13 0.68
CA VAL A 195 0.29 2.89 0.19
C VAL A 195 0.21 4.37 0.60
N PHE A 196 -0.98 4.98 0.54
CA PHE A 196 -1.19 6.38 0.92
C PHE A 196 -0.99 6.61 2.42
N THR A 197 -1.44 5.67 3.26
CA THR A 197 -1.22 5.73 4.72
C THR A 197 0.26 5.63 5.06
N LEU A 198 1.02 4.79 4.35
CA LEU A 198 2.46 4.64 4.56
C LEU A 198 3.22 5.91 4.16
N ILE A 199 2.86 6.51 3.01
CA ILE A 199 3.44 7.77 2.53
C ILE A 199 3.24 8.88 3.57
N GLN A 200 2.03 9.02 4.10
CA GLN A 200 1.71 10.02 5.12
C GLN A 200 2.45 9.76 6.44
N LYS A 201 2.45 8.50 6.91
CA LYS A 201 3.10 8.11 8.18
C LYS A 201 4.61 8.35 8.18
N HIS A 202 5.28 8.08 7.06
CA HIS A 202 6.74 8.17 6.94
C HIS A 202 7.23 9.41 6.19
N ASN A 203 6.34 10.36 5.84
CA ASN A 203 6.62 11.58 5.09
C ASN A 203 7.43 11.35 3.78
N LEU A 204 7.02 10.37 2.98
CA LEU A 204 7.79 9.88 1.82
C LEU A 204 7.61 10.70 0.54
N TYR A 205 7.42 12.02 0.67
CA TYR A 205 7.05 12.90 -0.44
C TYR A 205 8.12 13.02 -1.54
N GLY A 206 9.39 12.79 -1.23
CA GLY A 206 10.46 12.78 -2.23
C GLY A 206 10.30 11.65 -3.25
N VAL A 207 9.84 10.49 -2.81
CA VAL A 207 9.71 9.28 -3.64
C VAL A 207 8.44 9.32 -4.50
N ILE A 208 7.42 10.08 -4.07
CA ILE A 208 6.15 10.23 -4.79
C ILE A 208 6.37 10.74 -6.21
N GLN A 209 7.35 11.61 -6.42
CA GLN A 209 7.58 12.20 -7.73
C GLN A 209 7.84 11.13 -8.79
N ASP A 210 8.60 10.09 -8.46
CA ASP A 210 8.98 9.06 -9.43
C ASP A 210 7.87 8.03 -9.66
N MET A 211 6.98 7.87 -8.68
CA MET A 211 5.84 6.95 -8.74
C MET A 211 4.50 7.69 -8.93
N LEU A 212 4.55 8.94 -9.39
CA LEU A 212 3.38 9.82 -9.44
C LEU A 212 2.28 9.26 -10.36
N ILE A 213 2.68 8.76 -11.52
CA ILE A 213 1.76 8.21 -12.51
C ILE A 213 1.07 6.97 -11.95
N ASP A 214 1.83 6.04 -11.37
CA ASP A 214 1.31 4.81 -10.76
C ASP A 214 0.33 5.12 -9.61
N LEU A 215 0.64 6.12 -8.78
CA LEU A 215 -0.26 6.56 -7.69
C LEU A 215 -1.56 7.18 -8.23
N MET A 216 -1.47 7.99 -9.29
CA MET A 216 -2.64 8.59 -9.94
C MET A 216 -3.54 7.53 -10.58
N GLU A 217 -2.96 6.48 -11.16
CA GLU A 217 -3.70 5.33 -11.69
C GLU A 217 -4.38 4.52 -10.58
N LEU A 218 -3.72 4.38 -9.42
CA LEU A 218 -4.27 3.66 -8.28
C LEU A 218 -5.45 4.41 -7.63
N ASP A 219 -5.25 5.67 -7.24
CA ASP A 219 -6.29 6.53 -6.67
C ASP A 219 -5.95 8.01 -6.87
N HIS A 220 -6.42 8.58 -7.97
CA HIS A 220 -6.21 10.00 -8.28
C HIS A 220 -6.73 10.94 -7.20
N LYS A 221 -7.84 10.63 -6.51
CA LYS A 221 -8.42 11.54 -5.51
C LYS A 221 -7.50 11.64 -4.29
N GLN A 222 -7.06 10.50 -3.78
CA GLN A 222 -6.14 10.47 -2.64
C GLN A 222 -4.76 11.03 -3.02
N THR A 223 -4.26 10.72 -4.22
CA THR A 223 -2.98 11.25 -4.70
C THR A 223 -3.00 12.77 -4.78
N ILE A 224 -4.03 13.36 -5.40
CA ILE A 224 -4.17 14.81 -5.53
C ILE A 224 -4.32 15.46 -4.14
N ALA A 225 -5.15 14.89 -3.26
CA ALA A 225 -5.31 15.39 -1.90
C ALA A 225 -3.96 15.46 -1.17
N LEU A 226 -3.16 14.40 -1.29
CA LEU A 226 -1.85 14.28 -0.66
C LEU A 226 -0.84 15.28 -1.24
N LEU A 227 -0.84 15.50 -2.56
CA LEU A 227 0.01 16.50 -3.21
C LEU A 227 -0.33 17.94 -2.77
N LEU A 228 -1.63 18.23 -2.62
CA LEU A 228 -2.12 19.57 -2.29
C LEU A 228 -2.08 19.90 -0.79
N GLU A 229 -1.96 18.91 0.10
CA GLU A 229 -2.02 19.14 1.56
C GLU A 229 -0.73 19.74 2.12
N LYS A 230 0.44 19.18 1.75
CA LYS A 230 1.71 19.61 2.36
C LYS A 230 2.55 20.57 1.53
N ASN A 231 2.12 20.91 0.28
CA ASN A 231 2.90 21.73 -0.67
C ASN A 231 4.39 21.32 -0.75
N THR A 232 4.72 20.06 -0.46
CA THR A 232 6.09 19.55 -0.35
C THR A 232 6.80 19.54 -1.70
N ILE A 233 6.04 19.51 -2.78
CA ILE A 233 6.53 19.50 -4.15
C ILE A 233 5.97 20.75 -4.83
N SER A 234 6.84 21.51 -5.51
CA SER A 234 6.39 22.65 -6.32
C SER A 234 5.42 22.17 -7.40
N SER A 235 4.32 22.91 -7.58
CA SER A 235 3.32 22.64 -8.61
C SER A 235 3.94 22.52 -10.00
N ASP A 236 5.02 23.26 -10.29
CA ASP A 236 5.73 23.19 -11.56
C ASP A 236 6.30 21.79 -11.83
N LYS A 237 6.94 21.17 -10.82
CA LYS A 237 7.51 19.83 -10.97
C LYS A 237 6.44 18.76 -11.18
N ILE A 238 5.27 18.93 -10.54
CA ILE A 238 4.14 18.01 -10.69
C ILE A 238 3.57 18.13 -12.11
N VAL A 239 3.33 19.36 -12.57
CA VAL A 239 2.81 19.62 -13.91
C VAL A 239 3.75 19.07 -14.97
N GLU A 240 5.06 19.35 -14.91
CA GLU A 240 6.05 18.78 -15.83
C GLU A 240 5.98 17.25 -15.94
N LYS A 241 5.85 16.54 -14.81
CA LYS A 241 5.74 15.08 -14.80
C LYS A 241 4.38 14.57 -15.29
N LEU A 242 3.31 15.35 -15.16
CA LEU A 242 1.96 14.97 -15.60
C LEU A 242 1.65 15.36 -17.06
N ARG A 243 2.43 16.26 -17.69
CA ARG A 243 2.26 16.65 -19.10
C ARG A 243 2.11 15.48 -20.08
N PRO A 244 2.85 14.35 -19.95
CA PRO A 244 2.68 13.20 -20.84
C PRO A 244 1.29 12.56 -20.75
N THR A 245 0.60 12.69 -19.62
CA THR A 245 -0.72 12.10 -19.38
C THR A 245 -1.77 13.17 -19.15
N GLN A 246 -2.36 13.66 -20.24
CA GLN A 246 -3.31 14.78 -20.23
C GLN A 246 -4.50 14.57 -19.27
N LEU A 247 -5.00 13.34 -19.10
CA LEU A 247 -6.08 13.04 -18.16
C LEU A 247 -5.67 13.29 -16.70
N HIS A 248 -4.47 12.87 -16.30
CA HIS A 248 -3.96 13.08 -14.95
C HIS A 248 -3.63 14.55 -14.70
N LEU A 249 -3.08 15.22 -15.71
CA LEU A 249 -2.85 16.66 -15.68
C LEU A 249 -4.16 17.43 -15.47
N TYR A 250 -5.20 17.11 -16.23
CA TYR A 250 -6.55 17.67 -16.07
C TYR A 250 -7.06 17.50 -14.64
N ARG A 251 -7.05 16.27 -14.11
CA ARG A 251 -7.56 15.97 -12.76
C ARG A 251 -6.82 16.78 -11.70
N TYR A 252 -5.50 16.87 -11.81
CA TYR A 252 -4.68 17.64 -10.87
C TYR A 252 -4.97 19.15 -10.96
N LEU A 253 -5.01 19.72 -12.17
CA LEU A 253 -5.21 21.15 -12.36
C LEU A 253 -6.63 21.62 -11.99
N ASP A 254 -7.67 20.81 -12.23
CA ASP A 254 -9.07 21.09 -11.80
C ASP A 254 -9.16 21.25 -10.28
N GLU A 255 -8.47 20.39 -9.52
CA GLU A 255 -8.43 20.47 -8.06
C GLU A 255 -7.46 21.56 -7.55
N TYR A 256 -6.35 21.77 -8.25
CA TYR A 256 -5.40 22.82 -7.91
C TYR A 256 -6.04 24.21 -8.04
N ASP A 257 -6.83 24.48 -9.08
CA ASP A 257 -7.53 25.75 -9.26
C ASP A 257 -8.52 26.05 -8.13
N LYS A 258 -9.24 25.03 -7.65
CA LYS A 258 -10.18 25.17 -6.53
C LYS A 258 -9.50 25.66 -5.25
N LYS A 259 -8.26 25.21 -5.00
CA LYS A 259 -7.46 25.66 -3.85
C LYS A 259 -6.66 26.94 -4.12
N ASN A 260 -6.22 27.15 -5.36
CA ASN A 260 -5.33 28.24 -5.76
C ASN A 260 -5.82 28.91 -7.06
N PRO A 261 -6.74 29.89 -6.98
CA PRO A 261 -7.30 30.58 -8.15
C PRO A 261 -6.33 31.60 -8.79
N LYS A 262 -5.01 31.44 -8.60
CA LYS A 262 -3.96 32.43 -8.95
C LYS A 262 -3.64 32.52 -10.45
N GLY A 263 -4.44 31.94 -11.33
CA GLY A 263 -4.27 32.13 -12.78
C GLY A 263 -3.16 31.32 -13.46
N LYS A 264 -2.17 30.83 -12.73
CA LYS A 264 -0.89 30.33 -13.27
C LYS A 264 -1.03 29.29 -14.40
N TYR A 265 -1.97 28.35 -14.28
CA TYR A 265 -2.14 27.24 -15.22
C TYR A 265 -3.45 27.34 -16.02
N HIS A 266 -4.10 28.50 -16.06
CA HIS A 266 -5.42 28.64 -16.66
C HIS A 266 -5.42 28.42 -18.17
N GLY A 267 -4.37 28.84 -18.87
CA GLY A 267 -4.23 28.56 -20.31
C GLY A 267 -4.14 27.07 -20.64
N GLU A 268 -3.39 26.29 -19.85
CA GLU A 268 -3.34 24.83 -20.00
C GLU A 268 -4.68 24.19 -19.61
N LEU A 269 -5.33 24.71 -18.57
CA LEU A 269 -6.61 24.18 -18.12
C LEU A 269 -7.74 24.40 -19.15
N VAL A 270 -7.75 25.52 -19.89
CA VAL A 270 -8.67 25.72 -21.03
C VAL A 270 -8.51 24.63 -22.08
N LYS A 271 -7.26 24.33 -22.48
CA LYS A 271 -6.93 23.24 -23.43
C LYS A 271 -7.37 21.87 -22.93
N LEU A 272 -7.32 21.65 -21.62
CA LEU A 272 -7.71 20.38 -21.02
C LEU A 272 -9.23 20.26 -20.86
N TYR A 273 -9.93 21.34 -20.51
CA TYR A 273 -11.39 21.34 -20.45
C TYR A 273 -12.03 21.11 -21.82
N SER A 274 -11.47 21.66 -22.90
CA SER A 274 -11.94 21.37 -24.26
C SER A 274 -11.91 19.89 -24.62
N ILE A 275 -10.99 19.12 -24.00
CA ILE A 275 -10.82 17.68 -24.28
C ILE A 275 -11.64 16.82 -23.30
N PHE A 276 -11.55 17.09 -21.99
CA PHE A 276 -12.06 16.17 -20.97
C PHE A 276 -13.36 16.61 -20.29
N ALA A 277 -13.69 17.90 -20.29
CA ALA A 277 -14.85 18.41 -19.57
C ALA A 277 -15.37 19.74 -20.14
N ARG A 278 -16.01 19.65 -21.32
CA ARG A 278 -16.62 20.80 -22.03
C ARG A 278 -17.61 21.57 -21.16
N GLU A 279 -18.43 20.89 -20.37
CA GLU A 279 -19.45 21.51 -19.51
C GLU A 279 -18.86 22.50 -18.50
N LYS A 280 -17.60 22.28 -18.09
CA LYS A 280 -16.88 23.16 -17.16
C LYS A 280 -16.19 24.33 -17.85
N LEU A 281 -16.04 24.29 -19.18
CA LEU A 281 -15.28 25.29 -19.94
C LEU A 281 -15.93 26.66 -19.84
N LEU A 282 -17.20 26.81 -20.21
CA LEU A 282 -17.89 28.11 -20.17
C LEU A 282 -17.93 28.72 -18.75
N PRO A 283 -18.30 27.98 -17.67
CA PRO A 283 -18.22 28.50 -16.31
C PRO A 283 -16.81 28.94 -15.92
N PHE A 284 -15.79 28.20 -16.35
CA PHE A 284 -14.39 28.54 -16.07
C PHE A 284 -13.94 29.81 -16.80
N LEU A 285 -14.29 29.95 -18.09
CA LEU A 285 -14.00 31.14 -18.90
C LEU A 285 -14.62 32.40 -18.29
N LYS A 286 -15.83 32.28 -17.70
CA LYS A 286 -16.51 33.35 -16.97
C LYS A 286 -15.87 33.69 -15.63
N LYS A 287 -15.26 32.71 -14.96
CA LYS A 287 -14.66 32.86 -13.63
C LYS A 287 -13.28 33.51 -13.66
N SER A 288 -12.52 33.33 -14.75
CA SER A 288 -11.11 33.75 -14.79
C SER A 288 -10.79 34.72 -15.93
N ASP A 289 -9.79 35.57 -15.68
CA ASP A 289 -9.20 36.49 -16.66
C ASP A 289 -7.75 36.11 -17.07
N HIS A 290 -7.19 35.03 -16.52
CA HIS A 290 -5.75 34.73 -16.61
C HIS A 290 -5.37 33.74 -17.73
N TYR A 291 -6.24 33.51 -18.71
CA TYR A 291 -5.97 32.65 -19.86
C TYR A 291 -5.75 33.46 -21.14
N PRO A 292 -4.95 32.95 -22.11
CA PRO A 292 -4.81 33.57 -23.42
C PRO A 292 -6.11 33.46 -24.22
N ILE A 293 -6.88 34.56 -24.28
CA ILE A 293 -8.20 34.63 -24.92
C ILE A 293 -8.14 34.20 -26.40
N GLN A 294 -7.11 34.63 -27.12
CA GLN A 294 -6.93 34.29 -28.54
C GLN A 294 -6.77 32.77 -28.75
N GLU A 295 -5.90 32.13 -27.98
CA GLU A 295 -5.68 30.68 -28.06
C GLU A 295 -6.95 29.90 -27.65
N ALA A 296 -7.67 30.39 -26.64
CA ALA A 296 -8.95 29.81 -26.23
C ALA A 296 -9.98 29.88 -27.36
N LEU A 297 -10.06 31.01 -28.06
CA LEU A 297 -10.96 31.21 -29.19
C LEU A 297 -10.60 30.27 -30.36
N ASP A 298 -9.31 30.12 -30.67
CA ASP A 298 -8.85 29.23 -31.75
C ASP A 298 -9.23 27.77 -31.50
N ILE A 299 -9.09 27.31 -30.25
CA ILE A 299 -9.53 25.96 -29.84
C ILE A 299 -11.04 25.82 -30.00
N CYS A 300 -11.80 26.81 -29.52
CA CYS A 300 -13.26 26.78 -29.61
C CYS A 300 -13.75 26.86 -31.07
N LYS A 301 -13.09 27.63 -31.94
CA LYS A 301 -13.35 27.68 -33.39
C LYS A 301 -13.12 26.33 -34.05
N LYS A 302 -12.00 25.67 -33.74
CA LYS A 302 -11.64 24.37 -34.29
C LYS A 302 -12.66 23.28 -33.91
N GLU A 303 -13.07 23.24 -32.66
CA GLU A 303 -14.00 22.23 -32.12
C GLU A 303 -15.48 22.64 -32.20
N LYS A 304 -15.78 23.84 -32.74
CA LYS A 304 -17.13 24.42 -32.90
C LYS A 304 -17.89 24.58 -31.57
N PHE A 305 -17.23 25.13 -30.57
CA PHE A 305 -17.82 25.44 -29.27
C PHE A 305 -18.50 26.82 -29.27
N TYR A 306 -19.66 26.89 -29.95
CA TYR A 306 -20.34 28.16 -30.22
C TYR A 306 -20.69 29.00 -28.97
N PRO A 307 -21.23 28.44 -27.86
CA PRO A 307 -21.53 29.25 -26.66
C PRO A 307 -20.28 29.90 -26.05
N GLU A 308 -19.17 29.17 -26.03
CA GLU A 308 -17.87 29.64 -25.57
C GLU A 308 -17.26 30.68 -26.52
N MET A 309 -17.39 30.48 -27.83
CA MET A 309 -16.94 31.44 -28.85
C MET A 309 -17.63 32.80 -28.71
N VAL A 310 -18.96 32.80 -28.56
CA VAL A 310 -19.76 34.03 -28.36
C VAL A 310 -19.27 34.77 -27.12
N TYR A 311 -19.06 34.06 -26.02
CA TYR A 311 -18.54 34.65 -24.79
C TYR A 311 -17.14 35.27 -24.98
N LEU A 312 -16.23 34.55 -25.63
CA LEU A 312 -14.87 35.03 -25.88
C LEU A 312 -14.83 36.23 -26.84
N LEU A 313 -15.62 36.22 -27.91
CA LEU A 313 -15.72 37.32 -28.87
C LEU A 313 -16.32 38.57 -28.25
N GLY A 314 -17.37 38.42 -27.44
CA GLY A 314 -17.93 39.54 -26.66
C GLY A 314 -16.90 40.17 -25.73
N ARG A 315 -16.03 39.36 -25.10
CA ARG A 315 -14.91 39.87 -24.29
C ARG A 315 -13.80 40.55 -25.08
N MET A 316 -13.58 40.14 -26.33
CA MET A 316 -12.61 40.78 -27.23
C MET A 316 -13.14 42.07 -27.87
N GLY A 317 -14.44 42.33 -27.76
CA GLY A 317 -15.10 43.45 -28.44
C GLY A 317 -15.49 43.15 -29.89
N ASN A 318 -15.33 41.91 -30.37
CA ASN A 318 -15.79 41.47 -31.70
C ASN A 318 -17.28 41.10 -31.63
N ILE A 319 -18.13 42.10 -31.42
CA ILE A 319 -19.58 41.93 -31.23
C ILE A 319 -20.32 41.48 -32.51
N GLU A 320 -19.89 41.94 -33.69
CA GLU A 320 -20.47 41.56 -34.99
C GLU A 320 -20.30 40.05 -35.26
N GLU A 321 -19.06 39.54 -35.14
CA GLU A 321 -18.77 38.11 -35.30
C GLU A 321 -19.49 37.26 -34.24
N ALA A 322 -19.64 37.78 -33.01
CA ALA A 322 -20.37 37.10 -31.96
C ALA A 322 -21.87 36.99 -32.31
N LEU A 323 -22.49 38.07 -32.79
CA LEU A 323 -23.89 38.09 -33.20
C LEU A 323 -24.13 37.16 -34.40
N ASP A 324 -23.25 37.19 -35.39
CA ASP A 324 -23.31 36.30 -36.56
C ASP A 324 -23.33 34.81 -36.14
N LEU A 325 -22.46 34.43 -35.18
CA LEU A 325 -22.44 33.06 -34.64
C LEU A 325 -23.73 32.68 -33.91
N ILE A 326 -24.35 33.61 -33.16
CA ILE A 326 -25.62 33.34 -32.49
C ILE A 326 -26.73 33.12 -33.52
N ILE A 327 -26.79 33.96 -34.55
CA ILE A 327 -27.84 33.93 -35.56
C ILE A 327 -27.70 32.74 -36.50
N ASN A 328 -26.49 32.46 -36.99
CA ASN A 328 -26.26 31.49 -38.03
C ASN A 328 -26.07 30.06 -37.51
N GLU A 329 -25.30 29.91 -36.43
CA GLU A 329 -24.88 28.60 -35.94
C GLU A 329 -25.75 28.13 -34.75
N LEU A 330 -25.91 28.96 -33.71
CA LEU A 330 -26.73 28.60 -32.54
C LEU A 330 -28.24 28.64 -32.87
N LYS A 331 -28.65 29.51 -33.78
CA LYS A 331 -30.05 29.75 -34.15
C LYS A 331 -30.94 30.06 -32.94
N ASP A 332 -30.36 30.65 -31.90
CA ASP A 332 -31.04 31.02 -30.68
C ASP A 332 -31.37 32.52 -30.70
N MET A 333 -32.61 32.82 -31.11
CA MET A 333 -33.09 34.19 -31.20
C MET A 333 -33.19 34.88 -29.83
N GLN A 334 -33.53 34.14 -28.76
CA GLN A 334 -33.63 34.75 -27.43
C GLN A 334 -32.26 35.18 -26.94
N GLN A 335 -31.25 34.34 -27.16
CA GLN A 335 -29.87 34.69 -26.85
C GLN A 335 -29.39 35.89 -27.69
N ALA A 336 -29.73 35.96 -28.97
CA ALA A 336 -29.37 37.08 -29.83
C ALA A 336 -29.98 38.41 -29.35
N ILE A 337 -31.27 38.38 -28.98
CA ILE A 337 -31.96 39.55 -28.41
C ILE A 337 -31.31 39.99 -27.09
N SER A 338 -31.02 39.05 -26.19
CA SER A 338 -30.34 39.39 -24.93
C SER A 338 -28.95 39.96 -25.17
N PHE A 339 -28.23 39.48 -26.18
CA PHE A 339 -26.90 39.96 -26.53
C PHE A 339 -26.95 41.40 -27.07
N CYS A 340 -27.88 41.72 -27.98
CA CYS A 340 -28.08 43.09 -28.45
C CYS A 340 -28.54 44.04 -27.32
N GLN A 341 -29.36 43.56 -26.38
CA GLN A 341 -29.78 44.33 -25.20
C GLN A 341 -28.64 44.59 -24.21
N GLU A 342 -27.73 43.63 -23.99
CA GLU A 342 -26.58 43.78 -23.09
C GLU A 342 -25.52 44.74 -23.65
N HIS A 343 -25.38 44.82 -24.98
CA HIS A 343 -24.39 45.66 -25.65
C HIS A 343 -24.90 47.05 -26.11
N ASP A 344 -26.24 47.27 -26.14
CA ASP A 344 -26.92 48.54 -26.45
C ASP A 344 -26.41 49.24 -27.74
N ASP A 345 -26.08 48.46 -28.77
CA ASP A 345 -25.56 48.95 -30.05
C ASP A 345 -26.66 48.95 -31.14
N PRO A 346 -27.00 50.10 -31.74
CA PRO A 346 -27.98 50.19 -32.83
C PRO A 346 -27.63 49.36 -34.06
N ASP A 347 -26.34 49.17 -34.36
CA ASP A 347 -25.89 48.45 -35.55
C ASP A 347 -26.13 46.93 -35.39
N LEU A 348 -25.94 46.39 -34.17
CA LEU A 348 -26.29 45.01 -33.82
C LEU A 348 -27.80 44.73 -33.98
N TRP A 349 -28.66 45.70 -33.68
CA TRP A 349 -30.11 45.57 -33.89
C TRP A 349 -30.47 45.54 -35.37
N ASN A 350 -29.83 46.40 -36.17
CA ASN A 350 -30.02 46.41 -37.62
C ASN A 350 -29.58 45.09 -38.25
N ASP A 351 -28.45 44.54 -37.83
CA ASP A 351 -27.93 43.25 -38.31
C ASP A 351 -28.86 42.09 -37.94
N LEU A 352 -29.39 42.07 -36.71
CA LEU A 352 -30.37 41.08 -36.26
C LEU A 352 -31.67 41.16 -37.09
N ILE A 353 -32.17 42.37 -37.36
CA ILE A 353 -33.38 42.59 -38.17
C ILE A 353 -33.15 42.11 -39.61
N ASN A 354 -32.04 42.52 -40.24
CA ASN A 354 -31.70 42.11 -41.61
C ASN A 354 -31.61 40.58 -41.73
N HIS A 355 -30.95 39.91 -40.79
CA HIS A 355 -30.87 38.46 -40.78
C HIS A 355 -32.20 37.76 -40.51
N SER A 356 -33.09 38.35 -39.70
CA SER A 356 -34.43 37.80 -39.44
C SER A 356 -35.34 37.85 -40.68
N LEU A 357 -35.11 38.81 -41.58
CA LEU A 357 -35.87 38.97 -42.82
C LEU A 357 -35.47 37.92 -43.89
N ASP A 358 -34.21 37.48 -43.87
CA ASP A 358 -33.67 36.53 -44.87
C ASP A 358 -33.97 35.04 -44.57
N LYS A 359 -34.29 34.64 -43.33
CA LYS A 359 -34.59 33.23 -42.97
C LYS A 359 -36.10 32.97 -42.73
N PRO A 360 -36.77 32.12 -43.53
CA PRO A 360 -38.24 31.92 -43.48
C PRO A 360 -38.79 31.12 -42.27
N GLY A 361 -38.03 30.98 -41.18
CA GLY A 361 -38.43 30.29 -39.95
C GLY A 361 -38.29 31.13 -38.67
N TRP A 362 -37.92 32.41 -38.79
CA TRP A 362 -37.72 33.34 -37.68
C TRP A 362 -38.97 34.21 -37.50
N PRO A 363 -39.46 34.44 -36.26
CA PRO A 363 -40.48 35.46 -36.01
C PRO A 363 -40.01 36.80 -36.58
N LYS A 364 -40.83 37.42 -37.44
CA LYS A 364 -40.51 38.72 -38.03
C LYS A 364 -40.41 39.75 -36.91
N LEU A 365 -39.19 40.20 -36.62
CA LEU A 365 -38.94 41.32 -35.74
C LEU A 365 -39.34 42.58 -36.51
N ASN A 366 -40.45 43.20 -36.11
CA ASN A 366 -40.88 44.47 -36.72
C ASN A 366 -39.97 45.59 -36.22
N PRO A 367 -39.55 46.54 -37.08
CA PRO A 367 -38.69 47.67 -36.70
C PRO A 367 -39.34 48.73 -35.77
N CYS A 368 -40.44 48.39 -35.09
CA CYS A 368 -41.26 49.36 -34.35
C CYS A 368 -41.43 48.96 -32.89
N SER A 369 -40.39 49.19 -32.09
CA SER A 369 -40.52 49.53 -30.67
C SER A 369 -39.22 50.19 -30.22
N GLN A 370 -39.10 51.47 -30.59
CA GLN A 370 -38.30 52.46 -29.86
C GLN A 370 -38.92 52.71 -28.49
#